data_AF-A0A9X5ULK4-F1
#
_entry.id   AF-A0A9X5ULK4-F1
#
_cell.length_a   1.000
_cell.length_b   1.000
_cell.length_c   1.000
_cell.angle_alpha   90.00
_cell.angle_beta   90.00
_cell.angle_gamma   90.00
#
_symmetry.space_group_name_H-M   'P 1'
#
loop_
_entity.id
_entity.type
_entity.pdbx_description
1 polymer ?
#
loop_
_entity_poly.entity_id
_entity_poly.type
_entity_poly.pdbx_seq_one_letter_code
_entity_poly.pdbx_strand_id
1 'polypeptide(L)'
;MARLSEQLAELATRAKGAEDAADAAEKQAREELATRVEQARANAERHAGVLREKAAAAGREASDRWSEIQGRWKDHVSALRAEAQEKQAERGANRAERRAEFSEDDAVYAIDFAMAAVEEAEFAVLDATLARADAEAARAG
;
A
#
# COMPACT_ATOMS: atom_id res chain seq x y z
N MET A 1 22.28 -0.80 -7.79
CA MET A 1 20.96 -1.24 -7.29
C MET A 1 20.89 -0.79 -5.84
N ALA A 2 19.85 -0.06 -5.43
CA ALA A 2 19.63 0.15 -4.00
C ALA A 2 19.67 -1.22 -3.30
N ARG A 3 20.35 -1.31 -2.17
CA ARG A 3 20.44 -2.58 -1.44
C ARG A 3 19.01 -2.92 -1.00
N LEU A 4 18.54 -4.14 -1.14
CA LEU A 4 17.16 -4.52 -0.77
C LEU A 4 16.81 -4.09 0.67
N SER A 5 17.80 -4.07 1.56
CA SER A 5 17.72 -3.52 2.91
C SER A 5 17.34 -2.03 2.97
N GLU A 6 17.80 -1.21 2.04
CA GLU A 6 17.44 0.22 1.95
C GLU A 6 15.97 0.38 1.57
N GLN A 7 15.43 -0.50 0.70
CA GLN A 7 14.02 -0.50 0.33
C GLN A 7 13.12 -0.96 1.50
N LEU A 8 13.56 -1.95 2.28
CA LEU A 8 12.87 -2.34 3.51
C LEU A 8 12.90 -1.23 4.57
N ALA A 9 14.02 -0.50 4.70
CA ALA A 9 14.11 0.64 5.61
C ALA A 9 13.17 1.79 5.20
N GLU A 10 13.05 2.05 3.89
CA GLU A 10 12.09 3.01 3.36
C GLU A 10 10.63 2.57 3.65
N LEU A 11 10.33 1.28 3.51
CA LEU A 11 9.01 0.72 3.85
C LEU A 11 8.68 0.94 5.34
N ALA A 12 9.61 0.62 6.24
CA ALA A 12 9.44 0.83 7.67
C ALA A 12 9.21 2.32 8.01
N THR A 13 9.97 3.21 7.39
CA THR A 13 9.81 4.67 7.57
C THR A 13 8.41 5.15 7.14
N ARG A 14 7.89 4.62 6.02
CA ARG A 14 6.55 4.98 5.52
C ARG A 14 5.44 4.43 6.41
N ALA A 15 5.58 3.19 6.89
CA ALA A 15 4.64 2.61 7.84
C ALA A 15 4.56 3.46 9.12
N LYS A 16 5.73 3.86 9.67
CA LYS A 16 5.77 4.74 10.84
C LYS A 16 5.15 6.11 10.57
N GLY A 17 5.42 6.71 9.42
CA GLY A 17 4.81 7.98 9.03
C GLY A 17 3.28 7.90 8.89
N ALA A 18 2.73 6.75 8.50
CA ALA A 18 1.28 6.54 8.43
C ALA A 18 0.65 6.44 9.83
N GLU A 19 1.29 5.71 10.75
CA GLU A 19 0.90 5.64 12.17
C GLU A 19 0.88 7.04 12.80
N ASP A 20 1.99 7.79 12.70
CA ASP A 20 2.12 9.13 13.30
C ASP A 20 1.08 10.11 12.71
N ALA A 21 0.72 9.97 11.42
CA ALA A 21 -0.30 10.78 10.79
C ALA A 21 -1.72 10.46 11.27
N ALA A 22 -2.01 9.18 11.55
CA ALA A 22 -3.28 8.73 12.12
C ALA A 22 -3.45 9.22 13.57
N ASP A 23 -2.42 9.08 14.40
CA ASP A 23 -2.42 9.58 15.79
C ASP A 23 -2.64 11.10 15.86
N ALA A 24 -2.05 11.82 14.91
CA ALA A 24 -2.23 13.26 14.82
C ALA A 24 -3.65 13.63 14.34
N ALA A 25 -4.26 12.82 13.46
CA ALA A 25 -5.59 13.07 12.90
C ALA A 25 -6.71 13.06 13.97
N GLU A 26 -6.58 12.25 15.02
CA GLU A 26 -7.55 12.18 16.13
C GLU A 26 -7.74 13.53 16.86
N LYS A 27 -6.71 14.38 16.82
CA LYS A 27 -6.66 15.66 17.57
C LYS A 27 -7.05 16.87 16.73
N GLN A 28 -7.44 16.68 15.47
CA GLN A 28 -7.60 17.76 14.49
C GLN A 28 -9.05 18.16 14.25
N ALA A 29 -9.23 19.43 13.83
CA ALA A 29 -10.50 19.90 13.31
C ALA A 29 -10.83 19.24 11.96
N ARG A 30 -12.13 19.06 11.67
CA ARG A 30 -12.64 18.36 10.49
C ARG A 30 -12.05 18.84 9.16
N GLU A 31 -11.82 20.14 9.00
CA GLU A 31 -11.29 20.72 7.75
C GLU A 31 -9.80 20.37 7.53
N GLU A 32 -9.01 20.32 8.60
CA GLU A 32 -7.62 19.87 8.55
C GLU A 32 -7.54 18.38 8.23
N LEU A 33 -8.43 17.59 8.85
CA LEU A 33 -8.53 16.15 8.59
C LEU A 33 -8.86 15.87 7.12
N ALA A 34 -9.83 16.59 6.54
CA ALA A 34 -10.19 16.46 5.13
C ALA A 34 -9.01 16.76 4.20
N THR A 35 -8.21 17.78 4.53
CA THR A 35 -7.01 18.13 3.76
C THR A 35 -5.96 17.02 3.80
N ARG A 36 -5.74 16.42 4.97
CA ARG A 36 -4.79 15.31 5.11
C ARG A 36 -5.22 14.06 4.36
N VAL A 37 -6.52 13.74 4.37
CA VAL A 37 -7.07 12.61 3.59
C VAL A 37 -6.77 12.77 2.10
N GLU A 38 -6.98 13.97 1.53
CA GLU A 38 -6.66 14.22 0.12
C GLU A 38 -5.16 14.14 -0.17
N GLN A 39 -4.30 14.62 0.75
CA GLN A 39 -2.85 14.47 0.61
C GLN A 39 -2.41 12.99 0.65
N ALA A 40 -2.95 12.20 1.57
CA ALA A 40 -2.69 10.77 1.66
C ALA A 40 -3.11 10.06 0.36
N ARG A 41 -4.29 10.43 -0.17
CA ARG A 41 -4.78 9.92 -1.46
C ARG A 41 -3.83 10.24 -2.61
N ALA A 42 -3.39 11.50 -2.73
CA ALA A 42 -2.46 11.91 -3.79
C ALA A 42 -1.10 11.19 -3.68
N ASN A 43 -0.60 10.98 -2.46
CA ASN A 43 0.62 10.23 -2.23
C ASN A 43 0.50 8.75 -2.61
N ALA A 44 -0.64 8.12 -2.31
CA ALA A 44 -0.94 6.75 -2.73
C ALA A 44 -1.01 6.61 -4.26
N GLU A 45 -1.65 7.55 -4.96
CA GLU A 45 -1.71 7.56 -6.42
C GLU A 45 -0.34 7.72 -7.08
N ARG A 46 0.51 8.60 -6.52
CA ARG A 46 1.89 8.77 -6.98
C ARG A 46 2.69 7.47 -6.84
N HIS A 47 2.59 6.79 -5.70
CA HIS A 47 3.28 5.52 -5.47
C HIS A 47 2.80 4.40 -6.39
N ALA A 48 1.49 4.31 -6.63
CA ALA A 48 0.93 3.38 -7.60
C ALA A 48 1.47 3.65 -9.02
N GLY A 49 1.67 4.93 -9.39
CA GLY A 49 2.32 5.33 -10.64
C GLY A 49 3.76 4.81 -10.75
N VAL A 50 4.58 5.06 -9.72
CA VAL A 50 5.98 4.59 -9.67
C VAL A 50 6.06 3.06 -9.74
N LEU A 51 5.16 2.34 -9.07
CA LEU A 51 5.08 0.88 -9.14
C LEU A 51 4.84 0.40 -10.59
N ARG A 52 3.90 1.03 -11.32
CA ARG A 52 3.61 0.69 -12.73
C ARG A 52 4.81 0.92 -13.65
N GLU A 53 5.54 2.00 -13.44
CA GLU A 53 6.74 2.29 -14.23
C GLU A 53 7.84 1.25 -13.98
N LYS A 54 8.07 0.87 -12.72
CA LYS A 54 9.02 -0.19 -12.36
C LYS A 54 8.63 -1.55 -12.95
N ALA A 55 7.32 -1.85 -12.96
CA ALA A 55 6.77 -3.05 -13.58
C ALA A 55 7.06 -3.15 -15.08
N ALA A 56 6.86 -2.04 -15.79
CA ALA A 56 7.09 -1.94 -17.22
C ALA A 56 8.59 -2.05 -17.57
N ALA A 57 9.47 -1.68 -16.64
CA ALA A 57 10.92 -1.81 -16.78
C ALA A 57 11.45 -3.21 -16.41
N ALA A 58 10.67 -4.04 -15.71
CA ALA A 58 11.05 -5.41 -15.37
C ALA A 58 10.86 -6.34 -16.58
N GLY A 59 11.73 -7.37 -16.72
CA GLY A 59 11.63 -8.34 -17.81
C GLY A 59 10.27 -9.06 -17.85
N ARG A 60 9.86 -9.56 -19.02
CA ARG A 60 8.48 -10.04 -19.30
C ARG A 60 7.90 -10.95 -18.21
N GLU A 61 8.64 -11.96 -17.76
CA GLU A 61 8.13 -12.94 -16.78
C GLU A 61 7.92 -12.35 -15.38
N ALA A 62 8.79 -11.42 -14.95
CA ALA A 62 8.58 -10.65 -13.72
C ALA A 62 7.43 -9.65 -13.89
N SER A 63 7.27 -9.08 -15.08
CA SER A 63 6.20 -8.16 -15.43
C SER A 63 4.82 -8.84 -15.40
N ASP A 64 4.71 -10.09 -15.85
CA ASP A 64 3.44 -10.84 -15.91
C ASP A 64 2.89 -11.19 -14.51
N ARG A 65 3.71 -11.79 -13.64
CA ARG A 65 3.30 -12.08 -12.24
C ARG A 65 2.96 -10.80 -11.48
N TRP A 66 3.73 -9.74 -11.74
CA TRP A 66 3.50 -8.45 -11.10
C TRP A 66 2.24 -7.74 -11.60
N SER A 67 1.93 -7.84 -12.90
CA SER A 67 0.71 -7.29 -13.49
C SER A 67 -0.55 -7.89 -12.85
N GLU A 68 -0.51 -9.18 -12.53
CA GLU A 68 -1.59 -9.88 -11.82
C GLU A 68 -1.79 -9.35 -10.39
N ILE A 69 -0.69 -9.20 -9.63
CA ILE A 69 -0.71 -8.60 -8.27
C ILE A 69 -1.24 -7.16 -8.33
N GLN A 70 -0.78 -6.38 -9.30
CA GLN A 70 -1.21 -5.00 -9.50
C GLN A 70 -2.70 -4.90 -9.88
N GLY A 71 -3.21 -5.85 -10.68
CA GLY A 71 -4.63 -5.95 -11.03
C GLY A 71 -5.50 -6.15 -9.79
N ARG A 72 -5.14 -7.14 -8.96
CA ARG A 72 -5.87 -7.45 -7.71
C ARG A 72 -5.81 -6.28 -6.72
N TRP A 73 -4.65 -5.64 -6.58
CA TRP A 73 -4.51 -4.42 -5.77
C TRP A 73 -5.38 -3.27 -6.31
N LYS A 74 -5.38 -3.04 -7.63
CA LYS A 74 -6.17 -1.96 -8.25
C LYS A 74 -7.65 -2.18 -8.01
N ASP A 75 -8.13 -3.40 -8.17
CA ASP A 75 -9.55 -3.75 -7.98
C ASP A 75 -9.94 -3.56 -6.51
N HIS A 76 -9.08 -3.96 -5.57
CA HIS A 76 -9.30 -3.74 -4.14
C HIS A 76 -9.36 -2.25 -3.78
N VAL A 77 -8.41 -1.43 -4.24
CA VAL A 77 -8.40 0.03 -3.99
C VAL A 77 -9.57 0.73 -4.70
N SER A 78 -9.94 0.29 -5.89
CA SER A 78 -11.09 0.83 -6.63
C SER A 78 -12.41 0.53 -5.94
N ALA A 79 -12.58 -0.67 -5.37
CA ALA A 79 -13.76 -1.03 -4.57
C ALA A 79 -13.87 -0.13 -3.33
N LEU A 80 -12.78 0.02 -2.55
CA LEU A 80 -12.74 0.90 -1.39
C LEU A 80 -13.10 2.36 -1.74
N ARG A 81 -12.61 2.87 -2.88
CA ARG A 81 -12.93 4.22 -3.36
C ARG A 81 -14.39 4.37 -3.80
N ALA A 82 -14.94 3.37 -4.47
CA ALA A 82 -16.33 3.38 -4.92
C ALA A 82 -17.28 3.38 -3.71
N GLU A 83 -17.01 2.53 -2.72
CA GLU A 83 -17.78 2.50 -1.47
C GLU A 83 -17.70 3.84 -0.71
N ALA A 84 -16.51 4.43 -0.61
CA ALA A 84 -16.34 5.73 0.03
C ALA A 84 -17.07 6.89 -0.68
N GLN A 85 -17.28 6.79 -2.00
CA GLN A 85 -18.04 7.76 -2.80
C GLN A 85 -19.55 7.52 -2.72
N GLU A 86 -20.00 6.26 -2.78
CA GLU A 86 -21.41 5.87 -2.65
C GLU A 86 -21.97 6.27 -1.28
N LYS A 87 -21.25 5.93 -0.20
CA LYS A 87 -21.60 6.32 1.19
C LYS A 87 -21.64 7.85 1.38
N GLN A 88 -20.94 8.61 0.53
CA GLN A 88 -20.86 10.06 0.57
C GLN A 88 -22.06 10.74 -0.12
N ALA A 89 -22.55 10.12 -1.20
CA ALA A 89 -23.74 10.51 -1.93
C ALA A 89 -25.04 10.19 -1.19
N GLU A 90 -25.06 9.14 -0.36
CA GLU A 90 -26.27 8.81 0.37
C GLU A 90 -26.64 9.91 1.38
N ARG A 91 -25.78 10.30 2.32
CA ARG A 91 -25.99 11.26 3.45
C ARG A 91 -27.31 12.07 3.58
N GLY A 92 -27.97 11.84 4.72
CA GLY A 92 -29.23 12.41 5.18
C GLY A 92 -29.60 11.71 6.48
N ALA A 93 -29.31 12.40 7.59
CA ALA A 93 -29.54 12.10 9.01
C ALA A 93 -29.10 10.73 9.62
N ASN A 94 -29.49 9.57 9.08
CA ASN A 94 -29.19 8.24 9.69
C ASN A 94 -27.89 7.57 9.18
N ARG A 95 -27.06 8.32 8.45
CA ARG A 95 -25.98 7.78 7.59
C ARG A 95 -24.56 8.12 8.02
N ALA A 96 -24.38 9.00 9.00
CA ALA A 96 -23.04 9.42 9.41
C ALA A 96 -22.33 8.32 10.21
N GLU A 97 -23.04 7.68 11.14
CA GLU A 97 -22.52 6.64 12.03
C GLU A 97 -22.20 5.35 11.26
N ARG A 98 -23.16 4.80 10.50
CA ARG A 98 -22.89 3.65 9.61
C ARG A 98 -21.75 3.92 8.64
N ARG A 99 -21.62 5.14 8.12
CA ARG A 99 -20.50 5.49 7.24
C ARG A 99 -19.17 5.51 8.00
N ALA A 100 -19.16 5.96 9.26
CA ALA A 100 -17.97 5.91 10.10
C ALA A 100 -17.57 4.45 10.35
N GLU A 101 -18.51 3.60 10.80
CA GLU A 101 -18.30 2.15 11.00
C GLU A 101 -17.70 1.49 9.75
N PHE A 102 -18.32 1.69 8.59
CA PHE A 102 -17.80 1.13 7.36
C PHE A 102 -16.43 1.69 6.96
N SER A 103 -16.15 2.98 7.24
CA SER A 103 -14.84 3.56 6.91
C SER A 103 -13.75 3.07 7.87
N GLU A 104 -14.11 2.75 9.11
CA GLU A 104 -13.24 2.13 10.10
C GLU A 104 -12.94 0.68 9.72
N ASP A 105 -13.95 -0.10 9.31
CA ASP A 105 -13.77 -1.45 8.77
C ASP A 105 -12.86 -1.43 7.52
N ASP A 106 -13.11 -0.52 6.58
CA ASP A 106 -12.29 -0.32 5.39
C ASP A 106 -10.82 0.00 5.75
N ALA A 107 -10.59 0.79 6.81
CA ALA A 107 -9.25 1.11 7.30
C ALA A 107 -8.56 -0.12 7.91
N VAL A 108 -9.27 -0.95 8.67
CA VAL A 108 -8.75 -2.21 9.23
C VAL A 108 -8.32 -3.15 8.10
N TYR A 109 -9.18 -3.36 7.10
CA TYR A 109 -8.81 -4.19 5.93
C TYR A 109 -7.60 -3.66 5.17
N ALA A 110 -7.48 -2.32 5.03
CA ALA A 110 -6.31 -1.72 4.39
C ALA A 110 -5.02 -1.93 5.19
N ILE A 111 -5.09 -1.89 6.52
CA ILE A 111 -3.96 -2.19 7.42
C ILE A 111 -3.58 -3.67 7.31
N ASP A 112 -4.54 -4.59 7.37
CA ASP A 112 -4.29 -6.04 7.21
C ASP A 112 -3.64 -6.36 5.87
N PHE A 113 -4.12 -5.74 4.80
CA PHE A 113 -3.49 -5.86 3.49
C PHE A 113 -2.03 -5.36 3.52
N ALA A 114 -1.80 -4.19 4.12
CA ALA A 114 -0.46 -3.61 4.19
C ALA A 114 0.51 -4.51 4.99
N MET A 115 0.05 -5.12 6.09
CA MET A 115 0.83 -6.09 6.86
C MET A 115 1.21 -7.30 6.00
N ALA A 116 0.24 -7.91 5.30
CA ALA A 116 0.51 -9.03 4.39
C ALA A 116 1.51 -8.66 3.28
N ALA A 117 1.42 -7.43 2.74
CA ALA A 117 2.37 -6.94 1.75
C ALA A 117 3.79 -6.73 2.30
N VAL A 118 3.93 -6.37 3.58
CA VAL A 118 5.24 -6.26 4.26
C VAL A 118 5.85 -7.65 4.43
N GLU A 119 5.07 -8.64 4.86
CA GLU A 119 5.53 -10.04 5.01
C GLU A 119 5.99 -10.64 3.67
N GLU A 120 5.24 -10.41 2.59
CA GLU A 120 5.63 -10.84 1.24
C GLU A 120 6.93 -10.16 0.77
N ALA A 121 7.13 -8.87 1.09
CA ALA A 121 8.35 -8.16 0.76
C ALA A 121 9.56 -8.74 1.51
N GLU A 122 9.40 -9.12 2.78
CA GLU A 122 10.44 -9.84 3.53
C GLU A 122 10.80 -11.16 2.86
N PHE A 123 9.80 -11.99 2.55
CA PHE A 123 9.99 -13.26 1.86
C PHE A 123 10.77 -13.10 0.55
N ALA A 124 10.34 -12.17 -0.32
CA ALA A 124 10.99 -11.94 -1.61
C ALA A 124 12.45 -11.47 -1.49
N VAL A 125 12.77 -10.67 -0.47
CA VAL A 125 14.15 -10.22 -0.22
C VAL A 125 15.03 -11.38 0.25
N LEU A 126 14.51 -12.24 1.13
CA LEU A 126 15.23 -13.42 1.61
C LEU A 126 15.48 -14.42 0.48
N ASP A 127 14.46 -14.70 -0.33
CA ASP A 127 14.56 -15.60 -1.49
C ASP A 127 15.60 -15.10 -2.52
N ALA A 128 15.56 -13.80 -2.85
CA ALA A 128 16.55 -13.19 -3.73
C ALA A 128 17.98 -13.25 -3.17
N THR A 129 18.13 -13.14 -1.85
CA THR A 129 19.43 -13.24 -1.16
C THR A 129 19.96 -14.67 -1.22
N LEU A 130 19.09 -15.67 -0.98
CA LEU A 130 19.42 -17.09 -1.09
C LEU A 130 19.85 -17.44 -2.52
N ALA A 131 19.05 -17.04 -3.53
CA ALA A 131 19.36 -17.30 -4.94
C ALA A 131 20.72 -16.69 -5.37
N ARG A 132 21.11 -15.55 -4.80
CA ARG A 132 22.44 -14.97 -5.05
C ARG A 132 23.55 -15.83 -4.44
N ALA A 133 23.38 -16.27 -3.20
CA ALA A 133 24.34 -17.13 -2.52
C ALA A 133 24.53 -18.47 -3.26
N ASP A 134 23.45 -19.09 -3.72
CA ASP A 134 23.49 -20.31 -4.52
C ASP A 134 24.25 -20.11 -5.83
N ALA A 135 24.01 -18.99 -6.51
CA ALA A 135 24.71 -18.66 -7.76
C ALA A 135 26.22 -18.41 -7.54
N GLU A 136 26.62 -17.88 -6.40
CA GLU A 136 28.02 -17.70 -6.02
C GLU A 136 28.69 -19.04 -5.68
N ALA A 137 28.01 -19.89 -4.93
CA ALA A 137 28.49 -21.25 -4.61
C ALA A 137 28.68 -22.08 -5.89
N ALA A 138 27.74 -22.03 -6.83
CA ALA A 138 27.82 -22.73 -8.10
C ALA A 138 28.95 -22.24 -9.03
N ARG A 139 29.47 -21.02 -8.82
CA ARG A 139 30.62 -20.48 -9.57
C ARG A 139 31.97 -20.80 -8.93
N ALA A 140 31.97 -21.14 -7.64
CA ALA A 140 33.17 -21.41 -6.87
C ALA A 140 33.56 -22.91 -6.84
N GLY A 141 32.63 -23.79 -7.22
CA GLY A 141 32.87 -25.23 -7.45
C GLY A 141 33.08 -25.56 -8.92
#